data_AF-A0A0M8K9K7-F1
#
_entry.id   AF-A0A0M8K9K7-F1
#
_cell.length_a   1.000
_cell.length_b   1.000
_cell.length_c   1.000
_cell.angle_alpha   90.00
_cell.angle_beta   90.00
_cell.angle_gamma   90.00
#
_symmetry.space_group_name_H-M   'P 1'
#
loop_
_entity.id
_entity.type
_entity.pdbx_description
1 polymer ?
#
loop_
_entity_poly.entity_id
_entity_poly.type
_entity_poly.pdbx_seq_one_letter_code
_entity_poly.pdbx_strand_id
1 'polypeptide(L)'
;MVALFTARALYPAPEMLGKNRPSASTTSRRLLPRTFWLYLIASVFIAAGYADFPLLAFHFERTNLMPATWIPLMYAVAMATDAITALIFGRLYDRLGLRILALSVALSLFFAPLVFLGNVAVVFVGVVLWGVGLGAQESIMRAAVADLVPSAQRGTAYGLFNAAYGFAWFVGSAIIGLLYESTLWLAIAFSVLVQIAAIITLQLVRPNEATA
;
A
#
# COMPACT_ATOMS: atom_id res chain seq x y z
N MET A 1 13.88 4.25 -22.68
CA MET A 1 13.70 4.03 -24.14
C MET A 1 14.88 3.29 -24.77
N VAL A 2 16.11 3.82 -24.71
CA VAL A 2 17.31 3.16 -25.29
C VAL A 2 17.50 1.72 -24.80
N ALA A 3 17.38 1.47 -23.49
CA ALA A 3 17.49 0.13 -22.91
C ALA A 3 16.47 -0.89 -23.45
N LEU A 4 15.25 -0.44 -23.80
CA LEU A 4 14.21 -1.30 -24.37
C LEU A 4 14.49 -1.61 -25.84
N PHE A 5 15.03 -0.64 -26.59
CA PHE A 5 15.45 -0.84 -27.98
C PHE A 5 16.68 -1.75 -28.08
N THR A 6 17.66 -1.58 -27.20
CA THR A 6 18.83 -2.47 -27.14
C THR A 6 18.44 -3.88 -26.73
N ALA A 7 17.55 -4.04 -25.74
CA ALA A 7 17.05 -5.35 -25.34
C ALA A 7 16.27 -6.05 -26.47
N ARG A 8 15.44 -5.32 -27.23
CA ARG A 8 14.70 -5.86 -28.40
C ARG A 8 15.62 -6.21 -29.57
N ALA A 9 16.72 -5.48 -29.75
CA ALA A 9 17.71 -5.76 -30.80
C ALA A 9 18.62 -6.95 -30.45
N LEU A 10 19.01 -7.07 -29.17
CA LEU A 10 19.82 -8.18 -28.65
C LEU A 10 19.02 -9.48 -28.49
N TYR A 11 17.72 -9.38 -28.20
CA TYR A 11 16.82 -10.52 -28.06
C TYR A 11 15.59 -10.35 -28.98
N PRO A 12 15.72 -10.68 -30.29
CA PRO A 12 14.65 -10.50 -31.27
C PRO A 12 13.40 -11.35 -30.99
N ALA A 13 13.55 -12.43 -30.22
CA ALA A 13 12.48 -13.35 -29.84
C ALA A 13 12.48 -13.62 -28.33
N PRO A 14 12.08 -12.64 -27.49
CA PRO A 14 12.10 -12.76 -26.03
C PRO A 14 11.13 -13.85 -25.53
N GLU A 15 10.13 -14.24 -26.33
CA GLU A 15 9.23 -15.37 -26.05
C GLU A 15 9.95 -16.73 -25.99
N MET A 16 11.11 -16.89 -26.63
CA MET A 16 11.82 -18.18 -26.67
C MET A 16 12.61 -18.47 -25.40
N LEU A 17 12.88 -17.44 -24.58
CA LEU A 17 13.56 -17.60 -23.29
C LEU A 17 12.71 -18.36 -22.25
N GLY A 18 11.41 -18.56 -22.51
CA GLY A 18 10.47 -19.33 -21.67
C GLY A 18 9.98 -20.66 -22.26
N LYS A 19 10.35 -21.02 -23.50
CA LYS A 19 9.76 -22.15 -24.25
C LYS A 19 10.11 -23.57 -23.75
N ASN A 20 11.00 -23.72 -22.76
CA ASN A 20 11.25 -24.99 -22.09
C ASN A 20 10.29 -25.27 -20.91
N ARG A 21 9.20 -24.50 -20.76
CA ARG A 21 8.10 -24.86 -19.87
C ARG A 21 6.98 -25.47 -20.71
N PRO A 22 6.45 -26.65 -20.35
CA PRO A 22 5.41 -27.32 -21.14
C PRO A 22 4.27 -26.33 -21.41
N SER A 23 3.89 -26.27 -22.68
CA SER A 23 2.79 -25.47 -23.22
C SER A 23 1.59 -25.51 -22.26
N ALA A 24 1.27 -24.37 -21.66
CA ALA A 24 0.04 -24.16 -20.91
C ALA A 24 -1.15 -24.04 -21.88
N SER A 25 -1.30 -25.00 -22.79
CA SER A 25 -2.54 -25.26 -23.50
C SER A 25 -3.43 -26.10 -22.60
N THR A 26 -4.11 -25.46 -21.66
CA THR A 26 -5.47 -25.79 -21.20
C THR A 26 -5.87 -24.71 -20.19
N THR A 27 -6.90 -23.95 -20.55
CA THR A 27 -7.65 -23.00 -19.73
C THR A 27 -8.28 -23.69 -18.52
N SER A 28 -7.47 -24.15 -17.57
CA SER A 28 -7.94 -24.36 -16.22
C SER A 28 -7.83 -23.00 -15.54
N ARG A 29 -8.96 -22.27 -15.43
CA ARG A 29 -9.12 -21.18 -14.46
C ARG A 29 -8.89 -21.78 -13.07
N ARG A 30 -7.62 -21.99 -12.69
CA ARG A 30 -7.28 -22.29 -11.31
C ARG A 30 -7.65 -21.04 -10.54
N LEU A 31 -8.66 -21.17 -9.68
CA LEU A 31 -9.12 -20.09 -8.82
C LEU A 31 -7.92 -19.61 -7.98
N LEU A 32 -7.81 -18.29 -7.80
CA LEU A 32 -6.80 -17.72 -6.91
C LEU A 32 -6.99 -18.29 -5.49
N PRO A 33 -5.91 -18.56 -4.76
CA PRO A 33 -5.98 -19.19 -3.45
C PRO A 33 -6.78 -18.33 -2.47
N ARG A 34 -7.48 -18.97 -1.53
CA ARG A 34 -8.28 -18.27 -0.50
C ARG A 34 -7.45 -17.24 0.28
N THR A 35 -6.17 -17.55 0.53
CA THR A 35 -5.23 -16.64 1.21
C THR A 35 -5.02 -15.34 0.42
N PHE A 36 -4.98 -15.38 -0.91
CA PHE A 36 -4.90 -14.18 -1.74
C PHE A 36 -6.16 -13.32 -1.60
N TRP A 37 -7.36 -13.92 -1.57
CA TRP A 37 -8.60 -13.16 -1.40
C TRP A 37 -8.71 -12.50 -0.03
N LEU A 38 -8.35 -13.20 1.04
CA LEU A 38 -8.28 -12.60 2.39
C LEU A 38 -7.28 -11.45 2.44
N TYR A 39 -6.12 -11.64 1.81
CA TYR A 39 -5.10 -10.61 1.69
C TYR A 39 -5.57 -9.41 0.86
N LEU A 40 -6.31 -9.63 -0.23
CA LEU A 40 -6.91 -8.58 -1.05
C LEU A 40 -7.92 -7.75 -0.24
N ILE A 41 -8.76 -8.40 0.56
CA ILE A 41 -9.73 -7.72 1.43
C ILE A 41 -8.98 -6.86 2.47
N ALA A 42 -7.95 -7.41 3.11
CA ALA A 42 -7.13 -6.65 4.05
C ALA A 42 -6.49 -5.43 3.37
N SER A 43 -5.96 -5.61 2.17
CA SER A 43 -5.34 -4.56 1.36
C SER A 43 -6.33 -3.46 0.98
N VAL A 44 -7.57 -3.82 0.68
CA VAL A 44 -8.68 -2.89 0.41
C VAL A 44 -9.01 -2.06 1.65
N PHE A 45 -9.04 -2.66 2.84
CA PHE A 45 -9.23 -1.91 4.08
C PHE A 45 -8.06 -0.95 4.34
N ILE A 46 -6.81 -1.40 4.15
CA ILE A 46 -5.64 -0.52 4.26
C ILE A 46 -5.79 0.70 3.35
N ALA A 47 -6.09 0.47 2.08
CA ALA A 47 -6.27 1.52 1.09
C ALA A 47 -7.40 2.49 1.45
N ALA A 48 -8.56 1.95 1.87
CA ALA A 48 -9.72 2.76 2.17
C ALA A 48 -9.57 3.60 3.45
N GLY A 49 -8.77 3.14 4.41
CA GLY A 49 -8.52 3.83 5.67
C GLY A 49 -7.41 4.88 5.61
N TYR A 50 -6.65 4.93 4.51
CA TYR A 50 -5.52 5.84 4.37
C TYR A 50 -5.96 7.15 3.73
N ALA A 51 -5.64 8.27 4.39
CA ALA A 51 -5.88 9.60 3.83
C ALA A 51 -4.80 9.92 2.80
N ASP A 52 -5.20 10.50 1.66
CA ASP A 52 -4.27 10.96 0.64
C ASP A 52 -3.56 12.24 1.06
N PHE A 53 -2.32 12.42 0.60
CA PHE A 53 -1.54 13.61 0.90
C PHE A 53 -2.24 14.94 0.53
N PRO A 54 -2.98 15.05 -0.58
CA PRO A 54 -3.79 16.24 -0.87
C PRO A 54 -4.73 16.66 0.26
N LEU A 55 -5.38 15.73 0.97
CA LEU A 55 -6.21 16.06 2.11
C LEU A 55 -5.39 16.59 3.29
N LEU A 56 -4.19 16.03 3.54
CA LEU A 56 -3.27 16.57 4.54
C LEU A 56 -2.82 17.99 4.17
N ALA A 57 -2.44 18.22 2.92
CA ALA A 57 -2.05 19.52 2.40
C ALA A 57 -3.18 20.56 2.55
N PHE A 58 -4.40 20.18 2.21
CA PHE A 58 -5.59 21.01 2.40
C PHE A 58 -5.83 21.36 3.87
N HIS A 59 -5.62 20.39 4.79
CA HIS A 59 -5.71 20.65 6.22
C HIS A 59 -4.67 21.68 6.69
N PHE A 60 -3.41 21.55 6.25
CA PHE A 60 -2.34 22.49 6.61
C PHE A 60 -2.63 23.92 6.17
N GLU A 61 -3.18 24.07 4.96
CA GLU A 61 -3.58 25.37 4.42
C GLU A 61 -4.79 25.94 5.16
N ARG A 62 -5.87 25.15 5.33
CA ARG A 62 -7.11 25.59 5.98
C ARG A 62 -6.90 26.05 7.43
N THR A 63 -6.00 25.40 8.15
CA THR A 63 -5.71 25.70 9.56
C THR A 63 -4.61 26.76 9.74
N ASN A 64 -4.00 27.24 8.65
CA ASN A 64 -2.84 28.13 8.68
C ASN A 64 -1.70 27.62 9.59
N LEU A 65 -1.52 26.29 9.67
CA LEU A 65 -0.49 25.68 10.50
C LEU A 65 0.92 26.03 9.99
N MET A 66 1.08 26.21 8.69
CA MET A 66 2.35 26.53 8.06
C MET A 66 2.17 27.33 6.78
N PRO A 67 3.20 28.04 6.30
CA PRO A 67 3.15 28.71 5.00
C PRO A 67 2.95 27.70 3.86
N ALA A 68 2.19 28.07 2.83
CA ALA A 68 1.92 27.21 1.68
C ALA A 68 3.20 26.71 0.96
N THR A 69 4.29 27.47 1.05
CA THR A 69 5.61 27.09 0.50
C THR A 69 6.26 25.89 1.21
N TRP A 70 5.82 25.55 2.42
CA TRP A 70 6.32 24.41 3.19
C TRP A 70 5.60 23.10 2.87
N ILE A 71 4.40 23.15 2.30
CA ILE A 71 3.61 21.95 1.98
C ILE A 71 4.36 21.01 1.02
N PRO A 72 4.99 21.49 -0.09
CA PRO A 72 5.81 20.64 -0.94
C PRO A 72 7.04 20.06 -0.23
N LEU A 73 7.61 20.78 0.74
CA LEU A 73 8.73 20.26 1.54
C LEU A 73 8.27 19.13 2.47
N MET A 74 7.09 19.24 3.07
CA MET A 74 6.48 18.15 3.85
C MET A 74 6.23 16.92 2.98
N TYR A 75 5.74 17.12 1.75
CA TYR A 75 5.59 16.02 0.80
C TYR A 75 6.93 15.37 0.46
N ALA A 76 7.97 16.16 0.20
CA ALA A 76 9.31 15.65 -0.05
C ALA A 76 9.85 14.83 1.12
N VAL A 77 9.63 15.28 2.37
CA VAL A 77 9.99 14.52 3.59
C VAL A 77 9.20 13.22 3.68
N ALA A 78 7.90 13.25 3.40
CA ALA A 78 7.07 12.05 3.37
C ALA A 78 7.60 11.02 2.37
N MET A 79 7.90 11.45 1.14
CA MET A 79 8.43 10.59 0.07
C MET A 79 9.85 10.10 0.34
N ALA A 80 10.70 10.92 0.97
CA ALA A 80 12.02 10.48 1.41
C ALA A 80 11.92 9.39 2.49
N THR A 81 10.99 9.57 3.44
CA THR A 81 10.72 8.60 4.50
C THR A 81 10.14 7.31 3.93
N ASP A 82 9.20 7.41 2.98
CA ASP A 82 8.66 6.29 2.20
C ASP A 82 9.77 5.46 1.55
N ALA A 83 10.68 6.10 0.81
CA ALA A 83 11.78 5.42 0.14
C ALA A 83 12.72 4.67 1.12
N ILE A 84 13.09 5.32 2.24
CA ILE A 84 13.93 4.70 3.28
C ILE A 84 13.18 3.51 3.91
N THR A 85 11.90 3.71 4.22
CA THR A 85 11.08 2.71 4.90
C THR A 85 10.84 1.51 4.00
N ALA A 86 10.55 1.71 2.72
CA ALA A 86 10.34 0.64 1.75
C ALA A 86 11.53 -0.34 1.69
N LEU A 87 12.76 0.19 1.79
CA LEU A 87 13.99 -0.62 1.84
C LEU A 87 14.16 -1.38 3.16
N ILE A 88 13.81 -0.76 4.28
CA ILE A 88 13.93 -1.38 5.61
C ILE A 88 12.87 -2.47 5.79
N PHE A 89 11.60 -2.11 5.54
CA PHE A 89 10.46 -3.00 5.71
C PHE A 89 10.43 -4.11 4.65
N GLY A 90 10.93 -3.87 3.44
CA GLY A 90 11.14 -4.92 2.45
C GLY A 90 12.08 -6.01 2.96
N ARG A 91 13.26 -5.63 3.48
CA ARG A 91 14.19 -6.60 4.09
C ARG A 91 13.63 -7.28 5.34
N LEU A 92 12.82 -6.56 6.10
CA LEU A 92 12.22 -7.08 7.32
C LEU A 92 11.06 -8.05 7.01
N TYR A 93 10.37 -7.85 5.90
CA TYR A 93 9.37 -8.77 5.36
C TYR A 93 9.98 -10.12 4.99
N ASP A 94 11.17 -10.14 4.38
CA ASP A 94 11.85 -11.39 4.07
C ASP A 94 12.14 -12.25 5.32
N ARG A 95 12.24 -11.62 6.50
CA ARG A 95 12.51 -12.30 7.78
C ARG A 95 11.26 -12.61 8.60
N LEU A 96 10.29 -11.70 8.62
CA LEU A 96 9.13 -11.76 9.53
C LEU A 96 7.80 -12.02 8.78
N GLY A 97 7.83 -12.04 7.45
CA GLY A 97 6.67 -12.22 6.58
C GLY A 97 5.61 -11.15 6.80
N LEU A 98 4.35 -11.52 6.58
CA LEU A 98 3.18 -10.63 6.65
C LEU A 98 2.96 -9.96 8.02
N ARG A 99 3.59 -10.44 9.10
CA ARG A 99 3.47 -9.82 10.43
C ARG A 99 3.99 -8.39 10.43
N ILE A 100 5.01 -8.09 9.62
CA ILE A 100 5.57 -6.75 9.57
C ILE A 100 4.63 -5.73 8.91
N LEU A 101 3.75 -6.19 8.00
CA LEU A 101 2.69 -5.36 7.43
C LEU A 101 1.67 -4.95 8.48
N ALA A 102 1.28 -5.86 9.39
CA ALA A 102 0.39 -5.50 10.49
C ALA A 102 1.04 -4.49 11.44
N LEU A 103 2.34 -4.62 11.71
CA LEU A 103 3.08 -3.64 12.51
C LEU A 103 3.16 -2.27 11.83
N SER A 104 3.41 -2.22 10.52
CA SER A 104 3.46 -0.94 9.80
C SER A 104 2.11 -0.25 9.77
N VAL A 105 1.01 -0.98 9.56
CA VAL A 105 -0.35 -0.43 9.64
C VAL A 105 -0.65 0.07 11.05
N ALA A 106 -0.23 -0.66 12.09
CA ALA A 106 -0.40 -0.21 13.48
C ALA A 106 0.40 1.07 13.79
N LEU A 107 1.62 1.21 13.27
CA LEU A 107 2.40 2.45 13.40
C LEU A 107 1.76 3.61 12.63
N SER A 108 1.18 3.32 11.47
CA SER A 108 0.49 4.31 10.65
C SER A 108 -0.80 4.79 11.29
N LEU A 109 -1.45 4.00 12.14
CA LEU A 109 -2.69 4.39 12.82
C LEU A 109 -2.61 5.76 13.52
N PHE A 110 -1.42 6.13 14.00
CA PHE A 110 -1.18 7.38 14.69
C PHE A 110 -1.02 8.58 13.75
N PHE A 111 -0.82 8.40 12.44
CA PHE A 111 -0.63 9.52 11.51
C PHE A 111 -1.85 10.45 11.52
N ALA A 112 -3.07 9.90 11.44
CA ALA A 112 -4.29 10.69 11.35
C ALA A 112 -4.49 11.61 12.57
N PRO A 113 -4.48 11.12 13.82
CA PRO A 113 -4.62 12.01 14.98
C PRO A 113 -3.45 12.99 15.12
N LEU A 114 -2.21 12.60 14.80
CA LEU A 114 -1.06 13.49 14.90
C LEU A 114 -1.11 14.64 13.89
N VAL A 115 -1.53 14.35 12.65
CA VAL A 115 -1.63 15.34 11.57
C VAL A 115 -2.81 16.29 11.79
N PHE A 116 -3.97 15.76 12.18
CA PHE A 116 -5.20 16.55 12.25
C PHE A 116 -5.41 17.30 13.57
N LEU A 117 -4.78 16.85 14.67
CA LEU A 117 -4.93 17.46 16.01
C LEU A 117 -3.65 18.09 16.54
N GLY A 118 -2.53 17.90 15.84
CA GLY A 118 -1.20 18.33 16.29
C GLY A 118 -0.90 19.81 16.01
N ASN A 119 0.11 20.32 16.72
CA ASN A 119 0.80 21.55 16.32
C ASN A 119 1.86 21.25 15.24
N VAL A 120 2.55 22.28 14.73
CA VAL A 120 3.53 22.15 13.64
C VAL A 120 4.57 21.04 13.87
N ALA A 121 5.10 20.91 15.09
CA ALA A 121 6.10 19.88 15.41
C ALA A 121 5.49 18.47 15.41
N VAL A 122 4.27 18.34 15.93
CA VAL A 122 3.52 17.07 15.97
C VAL A 122 3.10 16.64 14.56
N VAL A 123 2.72 17.59 13.71
CA VAL A 123 2.40 17.37 12.29
C VAL A 123 3.59 16.80 11.54
N PHE A 124 4.81 17.29 11.78
CA PHE A 124 6.01 16.75 11.16
C PHE A 124 6.19 15.25 11.48
N VAL A 125 5.99 14.86 12.75
CA VAL A 125 6.02 13.45 13.16
C VAL A 125 4.90 12.66 12.47
N GLY A 126 3.70 13.24 12.37
CA GLY A 126 2.58 12.63 11.64
C GLY A 126 2.88 12.40 10.15
N VAL A 127 3.53 13.34 9.48
CA VAL A 127 3.95 13.24 8.07
C VAL A 127 5.01 12.16 7.88
N VAL A 128 5.99 12.08 8.80
CA VAL A 128 6.99 11.01 8.81
C VAL A 128 6.30 9.64 8.98
N LEU A 129 5.39 9.51 9.94
CA LEU A 129 4.63 8.26 10.14
C LEU A 129 3.76 7.90 8.94
N TRP A 130 3.17 8.89 8.28
CA TRP A 130 2.43 8.69 7.03
C TRP A 130 3.34 8.14 5.92
N GLY A 131 4.57 8.66 5.79
CA GLY A 131 5.57 8.14 4.85
C GLY A 131 6.04 6.73 5.21
N VAL A 132 6.24 6.44 6.50
CA VAL A 132 6.56 5.08 6.97
C VAL A 132 5.46 4.09 6.58
N GLY A 133 4.20 4.45 6.79
CA GLY A 133 3.07 3.62 6.44
C GLY A 133 2.99 3.33 4.95
N LEU A 134 3.10 4.36 4.12
CA LEU A 134 3.07 4.24 2.67
C LEU A 134 4.21 3.34 2.16
N GLY A 135 5.44 3.56 2.63
CA GLY A 135 6.61 2.82 2.13
C GLY A 135 6.59 1.35 2.52
N ALA A 136 6.11 1.07 3.74
CA ALA A 136 5.89 -0.30 4.17
C ALA A 136 4.79 -0.98 3.34
N GLN A 137 3.66 -0.29 3.12
CA GLN A 137 2.55 -0.82 2.31
C GLN A 137 3.00 -1.09 0.87
N GLU A 138 3.61 -0.13 0.19
CA GLU A 138 4.03 -0.30 -1.21
C GLU A 138 5.01 -1.45 -1.43
N SER A 139 5.97 -1.59 -0.51
CA SER A 139 7.02 -2.61 -0.60
C SER A 139 6.46 -4.00 -0.24
N ILE A 140 5.89 -4.13 0.95
CA ILE A 140 5.43 -5.43 1.47
C ILE A 140 4.26 -5.94 0.66
N MET A 141 3.32 -5.06 0.29
CA MET A 141 2.09 -5.53 -0.31
C MET A 141 2.29 -6.13 -1.70
N ARG A 142 3.24 -5.57 -2.47
CA ARG A 142 3.61 -6.12 -3.77
C ARG A 142 4.39 -7.43 -3.63
N ALA A 143 5.27 -7.55 -2.62
CA ALA A 143 5.99 -8.79 -2.33
C ALA A 143 5.03 -9.92 -1.93
N ALA A 144 4.09 -9.64 -1.02
CA ALA A 144 3.08 -10.59 -0.56
C ALA A 144 2.23 -11.19 -1.70
N VAL A 145 1.84 -10.38 -2.70
CA VAL A 145 1.10 -10.89 -3.87
C VAL A 145 1.93 -11.91 -4.66
N ALA A 146 3.24 -11.70 -4.79
CA ALA A 146 4.11 -12.67 -5.48
C ALA A 146 4.25 -13.98 -4.72
N ASP A 147 4.28 -13.92 -3.38
CA ASP A 147 4.45 -15.10 -2.52
C ASP A 147 3.16 -15.92 -2.41
N LEU A 148 2.00 -15.25 -2.39
CA LEU A 148 0.70 -15.90 -2.22
C LEU A 148 0.16 -16.55 -3.49
N VAL A 149 0.70 -16.22 -4.67
CA VAL A 149 0.14 -16.63 -5.96
C VAL A 149 1.16 -17.39 -6.80
N PRO A 150 0.78 -18.54 -7.40
CA PRO A 150 1.65 -19.29 -8.31
C PRO A 150 2.15 -18.41 -9.47
N SER A 151 3.39 -18.64 -9.92
CA SER A 151 4.04 -17.81 -10.94
C SER A 151 3.22 -17.62 -12.22
N ALA A 152 2.43 -18.62 -12.62
CA ALA A 152 1.58 -18.59 -13.81
C ALA A 152 0.40 -17.61 -13.71
N GLN A 153 -0.02 -17.22 -12.51
CA GLN A 153 -1.20 -16.38 -12.27
C GLN A 153 -0.85 -14.99 -11.69
N ARG A 154 0.44 -14.70 -11.46
CA ARG A 154 0.89 -13.43 -10.86
C ARG A 154 0.41 -12.21 -11.65
N GLY A 155 0.40 -12.27 -12.98
CA GLY A 155 -0.10 -11.17 -13.82
C GLY A 155 -1.56 -10.80 -13.51
N THR A 156 -2.45 -11.81 -13.46
CA THR A 156 -3.87 -11.60 -13.11
C THR A 156 -4.03 -11.13 -11.66
N ALA A 157 -3.25 -11.71 -10.73
CA ALA A 157 -3.31 -11.32 -9.32
C ALA A 157 -2.87 -9.87 -9.09
N TYR A 158 -1.79 -9.42 -9.71
CA TYR A 158 -1.37 -8.02 -9.65
C TYR A 158 -2.38 -7.08 -10.30
N GLY A 159 -2.99 -7.48 -11.42
CA GLY A 159 -4.04 -6.70 -12.07
C GLY A 159 -5.25 -6.50 -11.14
N LEU A 160 -5.76 -7.58 -10.56
CA LEU A 160 -6.89 -7.54 -9.62
C LEU A 160 -6.54 -6.78 -8.34
N PHE A 161 -5.35 -7.01 -7.80
CA PHE A 161 -4.85 -6.31 -6.61
C PHE A 161 -4.78 -4.81 -6.83
N ASN A 162 -4.10 -4.33 -7.89
CA ASN A 162 -3.96 -2.91 -8.14
C ASN A 162 -5.30 -2.24 -8.44
N ALA A 163 -6.20 -2.91 -9.18
CA ALA A 163 -7.54 -2.39 -9.47
C ALA A 163 -8.37 -2.23 -8.19
N ALA A 164 -8.44 -3.27 -7.35
CA ALA A 164 -9.20 -3.22 -6.11
C ALA A 164 -8.58 -2.25 -5.09
N TYR A 165 -7.25 -2.28 -4.93
CA TYR A 165 -6.51 -1.39 -4.04
C TYR A 165 -6.69 0.08 -4.45
N GLY A 166 -6.47 0.41 -5.73
CA GLY A 166 -6.63 1.77 -6.23
C GLY A 166 -8.07 2.27 -6.15
N PHE A 167 -9.06 1.42 -6.46
CA PHE A 167 -10.47 1.78 -6.31
C PHE A 167 -10.84 2.02 -4.84
N ALA A 168 -10.38 1.16 -3.94
CA ALA A 168 -10.60 1.31 -2.50
C ALA A 168 -9.92 2.56 -1.94
N TRP A 169 -8.70 2.86 -2.39
CA TRP A 169 -7.99 4.09 -2.05
C TRP A 169 -8.80 5.32 -2.47
N PHE A 170 -9.25 5.34 -3.73
CA PHE A 170 -10.04 6.44 -4.27
C PHE A 170 -11.33 6.65 -3.48
N VAL A 171 -12.12 5.59 -3.27
CA VAL A 171 -13.39 5.66 -2.53
C VAL A 171 -13.16 6.02 -1.07
N GLY A 172 -12.17 5.43 -0.43
CA GLY A 172 -11.82 5.72 0.96
C GLY A 172 -11.40 7.18 1.15
N SER A 173 -10.52 7.69 0.30
CA SER A 173 -10.08 9.08 0.34
C SER A 173 -11.24 10.06 0.09
N ALA A 174 -12.14 9.74 -0.84
CA ALA A 174 -13.35 10.53 -1.07
C ALA A 174 -14.26 10.55 0.16
N ILE A 175 -14.47 9.41 0.82
CA ILE A 175 -15.24 9.32 2.07
C ILE A 175 -14.57 10.14 3.18
N ILE A 176 -13.25 10.01 3.36
CA ILE A 176 -12.51 10.77 4.37
C ILE A 176 -12.63 12.27 4.10
N GLY A 177 -12.53 12.71 2.84
CA GLY A 177 -12.72 14.11 2.44
C GLY A 177 -14.13 14.64 2.76
N LEU A 178 -15.18 13.88 2.42
CA LEU A 178 -16.56 14.25 2.77
C LEU A 178 -16.78 14.29 4.29
N LEU A 179 -16.24 13.32 5.03
CA LEU A 179 -16.32 13.29 6.48
C LEU A 179 -15.57 14.48 7.10
N TYR A 180 -14.44 14.88 6.51
CA TYR A 180 -13.65 16.03 6.96
C TYR A 180 -14.42 17.35 6.85
N GLU A 181 -15.27 17.52 5.82
CA GLU A 181 -16.16 18.69 5.72
C GLU A 181 -17.21 18.72 6.83
N SER A 182 -17.72 17.54 7.24
CA SER A 182 -18.73 17.42 8.30
C SER A 182 -18.15 17.61 9.71
N THR A 183 -17.17 16.79 10.10
CA THR A 183 -16.50 16.86 11.41
C THR A 183 -15.16 16.16 11.33
N LEU A 184 -14.09 16.86 11.72
CA LEU A 184 -12.72 16.33 11.74
C LEU A 184 -12.60 14.99 12.49
N TRP A 185 -13.29 14.87 13.62
CA TRP A 185 -13.31 13.64 14.42
C TRP A 185 -13.89 12.43 13.68
N LEU A 186 -14.88 12.62 12.79
CA LEU A 186 -15.44 11.53 11.99
C LEU A 186 -14.43 11.01 10.97
N ALA A 187 -13.68 11.92 10.33
CA ALA A 187 -12.62 11.54 9.40
C ALA A 187 -11.50 10.73 10.11
N ILE A 188 -11.08 11.18 11.30
CA ILE A 188 -10.09 10.47 12.12
C ILE A 188 -10.63 9.10 12.55
N ALA A 189 -11.85 9.06 13.09
CA ALA A 189 -12.46 7.82 13.57
C ALA A 189 -12.63 6.80 12.43
N PHE A 190 -13.07 7.23 11.26
CA PHE A 190 -13.17 6.37 10.07
C PHE A 190 -11.81 5.78 9.69
N SER A 191 -10.79 6.63 9.53
CA SER A 191 -9.43 6.18 9.18
C SER A 191 -8.88 5.15 10.19
N VAL A 192 -9.06 5.41 11.48
CA VAL A 192 -8.60 4.52 12.57
C VAL A 192 -9.36 3.20 12.57
N LEU A 193 -10.69 3.23 12.53
CA LEU A 193 -11.52 2.02 12.57
C LEU A 193 -11.27 1.11 11.35
N VAL A 194 -11.12 1.70 10.17
CA VAL A 194 -10.85 0.95 8.94
C VAL A 194 -9.45 0.33 8.96
N GLN A 195 -8.44 1.04 9.48
CA GLN A 195 -7.09 0.48 9.68
C GLN A 195 -7.07 -0.63 10.75
N ILE A 196 -7.87 -0.52 11.83
CA ILE A 196 -8.03 -1.61 12.80
C ILE A 196 -8.67 -2.84 12.12
N ALA A 197 -9.71 -2.65 11.32
CA ALA A 197 -10.33 -3.72 10.55
C ALA A 197 -9.32 -4.39 9.58
N ALA A 198 -8.43 -3.60 8.97
CA ALA A 198 -7.34 -4.12 8.16
C ALA A 198 -6.39 -5.02 8.97
N ILE A 199 -5.95 -4.58 10.16
CA ILE A 199 -5.06 -5.36 11.04
C ILE A 199 -5.73 -6.68 11.43
N ILE A 200 -7.01 -6.65 11.82
CA ILE A 200 -7.77 -7.86 12.17
C ILE A 200 -7.83 -8.81 10.98
N THR A 201 -8.12 -8.28 9.79
CA THR A 201 -8.22 -9.10 8.57
C THR A 201 -6.86 -9.69 8.19
N LEU A 202 -5.76 -8.93 8.34
CA LEU A 202 -4.40 -9.43 8.11
C LEU A 202 -4.03 -10.59 9.03
N GLN A 203 -4.48 -10.59 10.30
CA GLN A 203 -4.22 -11.70 11.22
C GLN A 203 -4.91 -13.00 10.80
N LEU A 204 -5.99 -12.91 10.02
CA LEU A 204 -6.67 -14.07 9.43
C LEU A 204 -5.94 -14.62 8.20
N VAL A 205 -5.03 -13.84 7.61
CA VAL A 205 -4.15 -14.28 6.51
C VAL A 205 -3.03 -15.13 7.08
N ARG A 206 -3.35 -16.40 7.34
CA ARG A 206 -2.33 -17.41 7.68
C ARG A 206 -1.67 -17.89 6.39
N PRO A 207 -0.33 -17.91 6.31
CA PRO A 207 0.34 -18.63 5.23
C PRO A 207 -0.12 -20.08 5.30
N ASN A 208 -0.70 -20.61 4.22
CA ASN A 208 -1.00 -22.03 4.15
C ASN A 208 0.34 -22.78 4.15
N GLU A 209 0.47 -23.79 5.02
CA GLU A 209 1.64 -24.69 5.17
C GLU A 209 1.96 -25.52 3.90
N ALA A 210 1.41 -25.19 2.73
CA ALA A 210 1.43 -26.03 1.53
C ALA A 210 2.67 -25.84 0.64
N THR A 211 3.69 -25.09 1.07
CA THR A 211 4.94 -24.89 0.34
C THR A 211 6.15 -24.90 1.27
N ALA A 212 6.28 -25.97 2.06
CA ALA A 212 7.56 -26.42 2.61
C ALA A 212 7.99 -27.70 1.88
#